data_AF-A0A4D4KVG3-F1
#
_entry.id   AF-A0A4D4KVG3-F1
#
_cell.length_a   1.000
_cell.length_b   1.000
_cell.length_c   1.000
_cell.angle_alpha   90.00
_cell.angle_beta   90.00
_cell.angle_gamma   90.00
#
_symmetry.space_group_name_H-M   'P 1'
#
loop_
_entity.id
_entity.type
_entity.pdbx_description
1 polymer ?
#
loop_
_entity_poly.entity_id
_entity_poly.type
_entity_poly.pdbx_seq_one_letter_code
_entity_poly.pdbx_strand_id
1 'polypeptide(L)' 'MKVTNVANGRSLVVRVNDRGTFGWTPSVPKCLDLTDGAYSRLGGVLDPDSGHIVVKEEIVK' A
#
# COMPACT_ATOMS: atom_id res chain seq x y z
N MET A 1 -2.27 1.28 10.75
CA MET A 1 -2.72 0.16 9.90
C MET A 1 -1.54 -0.74 9.62
N LYS A 2 -1.66 -2.05 9.81
CA LYS A 2 -0.66 -3.03 9.40
C LYS A 2 -0.90 -3.40 7.94
N VAL A 3 0.15 -3.37 7.14
CA VAL A 3 0.16 -3.73 5.72
C VAL A 3 1.07 -4.93 5.57
N THR A 4 0.59 -5.98 4.90
CA THR A 4 1.36 -7.21 4.66
C THR A 4 1.42 -7.51 3.17
N ASN A 5 2.62 -7.57 2.59
CA ASN A 5 2.81 -7.97 1.20
C ASN A 5 2.46 -9.46 1.05
N VAL A 6 1.52 -9.77 0.15
CA VAL A 6 1.01 -11.13 -0.07
C VAL A 6 2.09 -12.05 -0.66
N ALA A 7 2.99 -11.53 -1.49
CA ALA A 7 3.98 -12.33 -2.19
C ALA A 7 5.12 -12.81 -1.28
N ASN A 8 5.50 -12.02 -0.26
CA ASN A 8 6.70 -12.30 0.55
C ASN A 8 6.47 -12.31 2.07
N GLY A 9 5.26 -12.00 2.54
CA GLY A 9 4.90 -12.00 3.97
C GLY A 9 5.49 -10.86 4.80
N ARG A 10 6.27 -9.94 4.21
CA ARG A 10 6.78 -8.76 4.92
C ARG A 10 5.62 -7.88 5.36
N SER A 11 5.72 -7.33 6.56
CA SER A 11 4.70 -6.42 7.09
C SER A 11 5.28 -5.16 7.70
N LEU A 12 4.50 -4.08 7.64
CA LEU A 12 4.84 -2.78 8.20
C LEU A 12 3.59 -2.12 8.78
N VAL A 13 3.72 -1.49 9.94
CA VAL A 13 2.66 -0.62 10.48
C VAL A 13 2.89 0.79 9.95
N VAL A 14 1.88 1.33 9.26
CA VAL A 14 1.86 2.68 8.72
C VAL A 14 0.76 3.52 9.36
N ARG A 15 0.96 4.84 9.38
CA ARG A 15 -0.04 5.83 9.78
C ARG A 15 -0.73 6.36 8.53
N VAL A 16 -2.06 6.30 8.49
CA VAL A 16 -2.84 6.95 7.43
C VAL A 16 -2.83 8.46 7.69
N ASN A 17 -2.40 9.23 6.71
CA ASN A 17 -2.34 10.69 6.78
C ASN A 17 -2.93 11.39 5.56
N ASP A 18 -3.45 10.64 4.60
CA ASP A 18 -4.10 11.17 3.41
C ASP A 18 -5.31 10.31 2.99
N ARG A 19 -6.14 10.85 2.10
CA ARG A 19 -7.23 10.14 1.44
C ARG A 19 -6.76 9.57 0.11
N GLY A 20 -7.40 8.49 -0.34
CA GLY A 20 -7.21 7.98 -1.70
C GLY A 20 -8.02 8.76 -2.73
N THR A 21 -8.40 8.12 -3.83
CA THR A 21 -9.14 8.71 -4.95
C THR A 21 -10.39 9.49 -4.50
N PHE A 22 -10.71 10.56 -5.22
CA PHE A 22 -11.88 11.40 -4.92
C PHE A 22 -13.18 10.59 -4.98
N GLY A 23 -14.17 10.96 -4.17
CA GLY A 23 -15.45 10.25 -4.12
C GLY A 23 -16.22 10.19 -5.45
N TRP A 24 -15.87 11.03 -6.43
CA TRP A 24 -16.44 11.02 -7.79
C TRP A 24 -15.68 10.12 -8.78
N THR A 25 -14.55 9.54 -8.38
CA THR A 25 -13.76 8.65 -9.23
C THR A 25 -14.08 7.18 -8.92
N PRO A 26 -14.24 6.32 -9.94
CA PRO A 26 -14.33 4.88 -9.73
C PRO A 26 -13.10 4.39 -8.97
N SER A 27 -13.30 3.95 -7.72
CA SER A 27 -12.21 3.57 -6.81
C SER A 27 -11.82 2.10 -6.95
N VAL A 28 -11.84 1.56 -8.18
CA VAL A 28 -11.65 0.13 -8.43
C VAL A 28 -10.44 -0.13 -9.33
N PRO A 29 -9.46 -0.93 -8.85
CA PRO A 29 -9.35 -1.47 -7.48
C PRO A 29 -9.02 -0.38 -6.44
N LYS A 30 -9.35 -0.66 -5.17
CA LYS A 30 -8.90 0.16 -4.05
C LYS A 30 -7.37 0.11 -3.99
N CYS A 31 -6.71 1.25 -4.12
CA CYS A 31 -5.26 1.38 -3.96
C CYS A 31 -4.92 1.99 -2.60
N LEU A 32 -3.83 1.50 -2.00
CA LEU A 32 -3.20 2.10 -0.85
C LEU A 32 -1.87 2.70 -1.30
N ASP A 33 -1.79 4.02 -1.34
CA ASP A 33 -0.57 4.71 -1.73
C ASP A 33 0.37 4.84 -0.52
N LEU A 34 1.59 4.35 -0.71
CA LEU A 34 2.63 4.33 0.31
C LEU A 34 3.74 5.28 -0.09
N THR A 35 4.38 5.90 0.90
CA THR A 35 5.68 6.53 0.68
C THR A 35 6.68 5.51 0.12
N ASP A 36 7.62 5.95 -0.72
CA ASP A 36 8.68 5.10 -1.30
C ASP A 36 9.39 4.22 -0.26
N GLY A 37 9.69 4.79 0.91
CA GLY A 37 10.36 4.06 2.00
C GLY A 37 9.50 2.93 2.60
N ALA A 38 8.19 3.13 2.71
CA ALA A 38 7.28 2.07 3.17
C ALA A 38 7.11 0.99 2.11
N TYR A 39 6.97 1.39 0.84
CA TYR A 39 6.85 0.48 -0.30
C TYR A 39 8.09 -0.42 -0.44
N SER A 40 9.29 0.17 -0.42
CA SER A 40 10.56 -0.56 -0.50
C SER A 40 10.74 -1.56 0.66
N ARG A 41 10.37 -1.18 1.89
CA ARG A 41 10.45 -2.08 3.07
C ARG A 41 9.52 -3.30 2.93
N LEU A 42 8.38 -3.15 2.26
CA LEU A 42 7.49 -4.25 1.93
C LEU A 42 8.00 -5.11 0.75
N GLY A 43 9.11 -4.72 0.12
CA GLY A 43 9.71 -5.41 -1.03
C GLY A 43 9.19 -4.92 -2.38
N GLY A 44 8.57 -3.73 -2.42
CA GLY A 44 8.26 -3.05 -3.66
C GLY A 44 9.53 -2.52 -4.35
N VAL A 45 9.50 -2.42 -5.67
CA VAL A 45 10.59 -1.89 -6.49
C VAL A 45 10.12 -0.60 -7.14
N LEU A 46 10.88 0.48 -6.99
CA LEU A 46 10.57 1.77 -7.60
C LEU A 46 10.91 1.72 -9.10
N ASP A 47 10.03 1.05 -9.85
CA ASP A 47 10.13 0.85 -11.29
C ASP A 47 8.93 1.53 -11.99
N PRO A 48 9.15 2.40 -12.98
CA PRO A 48 8.07 3.03 -13.74
C PRO A 48 7.17 2.03 -14.49
N ASP A 49 7.68 0.85 -14.85
CA ASP A 49 6.93 -0.19 -15.56
C ASP A 49 6.26 -1.20 -14.60
N SER A 50 6.54 -1.13 -13.29
CA SER A 50 5.96 -1.99 -12.27
C SER A 50 5.93 -1.31 -10.88
N GLY A 51 4.87 -0.55 -10.60
CA GLY A 51 4.76 0.32 -9.42
C GLY A 51 3.81 -0.14 -8.31
N HIS A 52 3.35 -1.40 -8.30
CA HIS A 52 2.36 -1.86 -7.32
C HIS A 52 2.66 -3.26 -6.76
N ILE A 53 2.14 -3.53 -5.56
CA ILE A 53 2.18 -4.86 -4.92
C ILE A 53 0.79 -5.18 -4.34
N VAL A 54 0.45 -6.46 -4.26
CA VAL A 54 -0.79 -6.90 -3.61
C VAL A 54 -0.55 -7.04 -2.11
N VAL A 55 -1.44 -6.45 -1.30
CA VAL A 55 -1.31 -6.41 0.17
C VAL A 55 -2.57 -6.85 0.89
N LYS A 56 -2.41 -7.28 2.15
CA LYS A 56 -3.48 -7.38 3.15
C LYS A 56 -3.36 -6.22 4.14
N GLU A 57 -4.50 -5.64 4.51
CA GLU A 57 -4.61 -4.53 5.46
C GLU A 57 -5.29 -4.97 6.76
N GLU A 58 -4.80 -4.48 7.90
CA GLU A 58 -5.40 -4.71 9.22
C GLU A 58 -5.34 -3.41 10.05
N ILE A 59 -6.47 -3.02 10.65
CA ILE A 59 -6.49 -1.90 11.60
C ILE A 59 -5.92 -2.40 12.93
N VAL A 60 -4.76 -1.87 13.31
CA VAL A 60 -4.14 -2.13 14.61
C VAL A 60 -4.85 -1.30 15.68
N LYS A 61 -5.15 -1.92 16.83
CA LYS A 61 -5.75 -1.26 18.00
C LYS A 61 -4.69 -0.66 18.90
#